data_AF-A0A951USZ7-F1
#
_entry.id   AF-A0A951USZ7-F1
#
_cell.length_a   1.000
_cell.length_b   1.000
_cell.length_c   1.000
_cell.angle_alpha   90.00
_cell.angle_beta   90.00
_cell.angle_gamma   90.00
#
_symmetry.space_group_name_H-M   'P 1'
#
loop_
_entity.id
_entity.type
_entity.pdbx_description
1 polymer ?
#
loop_
_entity_poly.entity_id
_entity_poly.type
_entity_poly.pdbx_seq_one_letter_code
_entity_poly.pdbx_strand_id
1 'polypeptide(L)'
;MVQAASKTLTLEEFLQLPETKPASEYIDGKIFYKPMPQGKHSTLQGELVPAVNTVVKPKRIARAFPELRCTFGAAKNLIKLIHLWLSR
;
A
#
# COMPACT_ATOMS: atom_id res chain seq x y z
N MET A 1 1.21 -8.12 -11.27
CA MET A 1 2.13 -8.35 -10.14
C MET A 1 3.10 -9.44 -10.56
N VAL A 2 4.34 -9.40 -10.08
CA VAL A 2 5.32 -10.47 -10.33
C VAL A 2 5.58 -11.16 -8.98
N GLN A 3 5.40 -12.48 -8.92
CA GLN A 3 5.65 -13.24 -7.70
C GLN A 3 7.16 -13.42 -7.51
N ALA A 4 7.67 -13.11 -6.32
CA ALA A 4 9.06 -13.41 -5.96
C ALA A 4 9.26 -14.92 -5.82
N ALA A 5 10.51 -15.38 -6.00
CA ALA A 5 10.85 -16.79 -5.87
C ALA A 5 10.43 -17.39 -4.52
N SER A 6 10.00 -18.66 -4.57
CA SER A 6 9.25 -19.47 -3.61
C SER A 6 9.90 -19.74 -2.24
N LYS A 7 10.27 -18.70 -1.49
CA LYS A 7 10.51 -18.83 -0.04
C LYS A 7 9.25 -18.41 0.71
N THR A 8 8.68 -19.34 1.46
CA THR A 8 7.65 -19.04 2.45
C THR A 8 8.32 -18.25 3.57
N LEU A 9 7.94 -17.00 3.74
CA LEU A 9 8.46 -16.11 4.78
C LEU A 9 7.36 -15.83 5.79
N THR A 10 7.73 -15.59 7.04
CA THR A 10 6.82 -15.05 8.05
C THR A 10 6.65 -13.54 7.85
N LEU A 11 5.57 -12.98 8.41
CA LEU A 11 5.32 -11.53 8.35
C LEU A 11 6.43 -10.74 9.04
N GLU A 12 6.97 -11.25 10.15
CA GLU A 12 8.05 -10.60 10.91
C GLU A 12 9.34 -10.54 10.09
N GLU A 13 9.72 -11.64 9.44
CA GLU A 13 10.86 -11.67 8.53
C GLU A 13 10.65 -10.72 7.34
N PHE A 14 9.44 -10.65 6.78
CA PHE A 14 9.13 -9.71 5.72
C PHE A 14 9.28 -8.24 6.16
N LEU A 15 8.86 -7.91 7.40
CA LEU A 15 8.97 -6.55 7.93
C LEU A 15 10.42 -6.10 8.18
N GLN A 16 11.34 -7.04 8.38
CA GLN A 16 12.78 -6.76 8.52
C GLN A 16 13.49 -6.56 7.17
N LEU A 17 12.86 -6.91 6.06
CA LEU A 17 13.45 -6.69 4.73
C LEU A 17 13.50 -5.19 4.40
N PRO A 18 14.54 -4.74 3.68
CA PRO A 18 14.65 -3.35 3.26
C PRO A 18 13.50 -2.97 2.32
N GLU A 19 13.08 -1.70 2.37
CA GLU A 19 12.07 -1.20 1.45
C GLU A 19 12.56 -1.26 -0.01
N THR A 20 11.72 -1.78 -0.90
CA THR A 20 12.04 -1.90 -2.33
C THR A 20 11.33 -0.84 -3.17
N LYS A 21 11.90 -0.50 -4.33
CA LYS A 21 11.25 0.32 -5.37
C LYS A 21 11.28 -0.42 -6.71
N PRO A 22 10.14 -0.86 -7.27
CA PRO A 22 8.77 -0.78 -6.75
C PRO A 22 8.58 -1.54 -5.44
N ALA A 23 7.53 -1.15 -4.70
CA ALA A 23 7.27 -1.72 -3.41
C ALA A 23 6.86 -3.20 -3.48
N SER A 24 7.21 -3.95 -2.43
CA SER A 24 6.85 -5.34 -2.25
C SER A 24 5.64 -5.47 -1.32
N GLU A 25 4.79 -6.44 -1.61
CA GLU A 25 3.60 -6.80 -0.83
C GLU A 25 3.74 -8.21 -0.32
N TYR A 26 3.22 -8.47 0.87
CA TYR A 26 3.20 -9.78 1.48
C TYR A 26 1.76 -10.26 1.60
N ILE A 27 1.48 -11.42 1.00
CA ILE A 27 0.16 -12.05 1.00
C ILE A 27 0.36 -13.54 1.23
N ASP A 28 -0.17 -14.06 2.34
CA ASP A 28 -0.24 -15.49 2.64
C ASP A 28 1.12 -16.22 2.53
N GLY A 29 2.16 -15.66 3.16
CA GLY A 29 3.50 -16.27 3.20
C GLY A 29 4.37 -15.96 1.98
N LYS A 30 3.86 -15.22 0.99
CA LYS A 30 4.53 -14.95 -0.29
C LYS A 30 4.75 -13.46 -0.49
N ILE A 31 5.87 -13.14 -1.16
CA ILE A 31 6.20 -11.78 -1.57
C ILE A 31 5.79 -11.55 -3.03
N PHE A 32 5.11 -10.45 -3.28
CA PHE A 32 4.71 -9.96 -4.60
C PHE A 32 5.34 -8.59 -4.84
N TYR A 33 5.94 -8.39 -6.02
CA TYR A 33 6.42 -7.08 -6.42
C TYR A 33 5.34 -6.33 -7.18
N LYS A 34 5.15 -5.05 -6.83
CA LYS A 34 4.34 -4.16 -7.64
C LYS A 34 4.99 -3.95 -9.00
N PRO A 35 4.17 -3.86 -10.07
CA PRO A 35 4.68 -3.37 -11.34
C PRO A 35 5.14 -1.92 -11.19
N MET A 36 6.07 -1.50 -12.05
CA MET A 36 6.41 -0.09 -12.17
C MET A 36 5.14 0.72 -12.44
N PRO A 37 4.89 1.80 -11.67
CA PRO A 37 3.71 2.64 -11.89
C PRO A 37 3.79 3.30 -13.27
N GLN A 38 2.69 3.29 -14.00
CA GLN A 38 2.57 3.96 -15.30
C GLN A 38 2.04 5.39 -15.12
N GLY A 39 2.37 6.29 -16.04
CA GLY A 39 1.96 7.70 -15.97
C GLY A 39 0.46 7.89 -15.74
N LYS A 40 -0.40 7.17 -16.48
CA LYS A 40 -1.87 7.21 -16.31
C LYS A 40 -2.31 6.88 -14.88
N HIS A 41 -1.67 5.89 -14.28
CA HIS A 41 -1.96 5.46 -12.92
C HIS A 41 -1.50 6.52 -11.90
N SER A 42 -0.30 7.09 -12.10
CA SER A 42 0.20 8.17 -11.25
C SER A 42 -0.65 9.44 -11.34
N THR A 43 -1.14 9.80 -12.53
CA THR A 43 -2.08 10.92 -12.71
C THR A 43 -3.36 10.70 -11.91
N LEU A 44 -3.99 9.52 -12.06
CA LEU A 44 -5.23 9.21 -11.35
C LEU A 44 -5.03 9.20 -9.84
N GLN A 45 -3.92 8.66 -9.34
CA GLN A 45 -3.59 8.70 -7.91
C GLN A 45 -3.37 10.13 -7.41
N GLY A 46 -2.67 10.94 -8.20
CA GLY A 46 -2.38 12.35 -7.90
C GLY A 46 -3.63 13.22 -7.84
N GLU A 47 -4.69 12.90 -8.59
CA GLU A 47 -5.95 13.64 -8.58
C GLU A 47 -6.95 13.11 -7.54
N LEU A 48 -7.07 11.78 -7.42
CA LEU A 48 -8.07 11.15 -6.57
C LEU A 48 -7.76 11.35 -5.07
N VAL A 49 -6.50 11.31 -4.67
CA VAL A 49 -6.11 11.51 -3.25
C VAL A 49 -6.46 12.92 -2.75
N PRO A 50 -6.11 14.02 -3.45
CA PRO A 50 -6.57 15.36 -3.10
C PRO A 50 -8.09 15.49 -3.12
N ALA A 51 -8.77 14.96 -4.14
CA ALA A 51 -10.22 15.05 -4.26
C ALA A 51 -10.94 14.45 -3.04
N VAL A 52 -10.53 13.26 -2.58
CA VAL A 52 -11.05 12.65 -1.35
C VAL A 52 -10.72 13.51 -0.14
N ASN A 53 -9.45 13.93 0.00
CA ASN A 53 -8.97 14.70 1.13
C ASN A 53 -9.69 16.05 1.29
N THR A 54 -10.10 16.71 0.20
CA THR A 54 -10.88 17.96 0.25
C THR A 54 -12.22 17.77 0.96
N VAL A 55 -12.85 16.60 0.85
CA VAL A 55 -14.13 16.30 1.51
C VAL A 55 -13.93 15.84 2.95
N VAL A 56 -12.93 14.99 3.22
CA VAL A 56 -12.79 14.31 4.51
C VAL A 56 -11.92 15.04 5.54
N LYS A 57 -10.91 15.81 5.11
CA LYS A 57 -10.01 16.52 6.03
C LYS A 57 -10.70 17.63 6.82
N PRO A 58 -11.53 18.51 6.23
CA PRO A 58 -12.17 19.60 7.00
C PRO A 58 -13.12 19.07 8.08
N LYS A 59 -13.79 17.95 7.79
CA LYS A 59 -14.69 17.28 8.73
C LYS A 59 -13.96 16.45 9.80
N ARG A 60 -12.63 16.34 9.70
CA ARG A 60 -11.78 15.49 10.57
C ARG A 60 -12.26 14.04 10.65
N ILE A 61 -12.93 13.55 9.61
CA ILE A 61 -13.46 12.18 9.57
C ILE A 61 -12.37 11.22 9.13
N ALA A 62 -11.54 11.62 8.16
CA ALA A 62 -10.52 10.76 7.63
C ALA A 62 -9.39 11.50 6.91
N ARG A 63 -8.37 10.74 6.49
CA ARG A 63 -7.29 11.19 5.61
C ARG A 63 -6.95 10.13 4.57
N ALA A 64 -6.85 10.54 3.31
CA ALA A 64 -6.40 9.71 2.21
C ALA A 64 -4.87 9.81 2.03
N PHE A 65 -4.18 8.67 1.92
CA PHE A 65 -2.74 8.59 1.66
C PHE A 65 -2.46 7.75 0.40
N PRO A 66 -1.53 8.20 -0.48
CA PRO A 66 -1.02 7.39 -1.56
C PRO A 66 0.07 6.44 -1.05
N GLU A 67 0.08 5.21 -1.56
CA GLU A 67 1.17 4.22 -1.37
C GLU A 67 1.57 3.95 0.09
N LEU A 68 0.62 4.05 1.03
CA LEU A 68 0.89 3.76 2.44
C LEU A 68 0.98 2.25 2.67
N ARG A 69 2.01 1.82 3.40
CA ARG A 69 2.15 0.44 3.89
C ARG A 69 1.12 0.18 5.00
N CYS A 70 0.34 -0.87 4.83
CA CYS A 70 -0.66 -1.29 5.82
C CYS A 70 -0.49 -2.78 6.12
N THR A 71 -0.24 -3.10 7.38
CA THR A 71 -0.32 -4.46 7.93
C THR A 71 -1.75 -4.71 8.43
N PHE A 72 -2.39 -5.77 7.91
CA PHE A 72 -3.71 -6.20 8.34
C PHE A 72 -3.63 -7.64 8.86
N GLY A 73 -3.71 -7.80 10.18
CA GLY A 73 -3.53 -9.09 10.84
C GLY A 73 -2.14 -9.69 10.61
N ALA A 74 -1.98 -10.99 10.90
CA ALA A 74 -0.70 -11.69 10.79
C ALA A 74 -0.33 -12.15 9.38
N ALA A 75 -1.25 -12.06 8.41
CA ALA A 75 -1.10 -12.70 7.09
C ALA A 75 -0.94 -11.74 5.90
N LYS A 76 -1.13 -10.42 6.10
CA LYS A 76 -1.22 -9.46 4.98
C LYS A 76 -0.49 -8.16 5.28
N ASN A 77 0.44 -7.79 4.40
CA ASN A 77 1.04 -6.47 4.34
C ASN A 77 0.92 -5.95 2.91
N LEU A 78 0.14 -4.90 2.72
CA LEU A 78 -0.22 -4.37 1.41
C LEU A 78 0.12 -2.90 1.33
N ILE A 79 0.49 -2.46 0.13
CA ILE A 79 0.67 -1.05 -0.17
C ILE A 79 -0.52 -0.64 -1.03
N LYS A 80 -1.49 0.06 -0.43
CA LYS A 80 -2.69 0.45 -1.18
C LYS A 80 -2.46 1.73 -1.96
N LEU A 81 -3.10 1.82 -3.13
CA LEU A 81 -3.02 3.00 -3.98
C LEU A 81 -3.63 4.23 -3.31
N ILE A 82 -4.73 4.03 -2.59
CA ILE A 82 -5.38 5.03 -1.76
C ILE A 82 -5.89 4.33 -0.51
N HIS A 83 -5.53 4.86 0.65
CA HIS A 83 -6.04 4.39 1.94
C HIS A 83 -6.72 5.52 2.69
N LEU A 84 -7.95 5.28 3.15
CA LEU A 84 -8.72 6.21 3.98
C LEU A 84 -8.57 5.83 5.45
N TRP A 85 -7.81 6.62 6.21
CA TRP A 85 -7.68 6.43 7.64
C TRP A 85 -8.75 7.24 8.37
N LEU A 86 -9.67 6.59 9.09
CA LEU A 86 -10.71 7.27 9.87
C LEU A 86 -10.11 7.85 11.16
N SER A 87 -10.32 9.13 11.41
CA SER A 87 -10.00 9.76 12.69
C SER A 87 -11.06 9.33 13.70
N ARG A 88 -10.71 8.41 14.60
CA ARG A 88 -11.41 8.22 15.88
C ARG A 88 -10.72 9.05 16.95
#